data_AF-A0A831K9N4-F1
#
_entry.id   AF-A0A831K9N4-F1
#
_cell.length_a   1.000
_cell.length_b   1.000
_cell.length_c   1.000
_cell.angle_alpha   90.00
_cell.angle_beta   90.00
_cell.angle_gamma   90.00
#
_symmetry.space_group_name_H-M   'P 1'
#
loop_
_entity.id
_entity.type
_entity.pdbx_description
1 polymer ?
#
loop_
_entity_poly.entity_id
_entity_poly.type
_entity_poly.pdbx_seq_one_letter_code
_entity_poly.pdbx_strand_id
1 'polypeptide(L)'
;SDGRIQLVGKVIRDYNAIDTGVFLCTPVLFDALEESFARGDESISGAMNVLAEWDKARSFDIKDRLWVDVDDPAAFRKGERLIDQGLL
;
A
#
# COMPACT_ATOMS: atom_id res chain seq x y z
N SER A 1 11.09 -11.62 -5.68
CA SER A 1 11.00 -11.52 -4.22
C SER A 1 9.94 -12.51 -3.76
N ASP A 2 10.21 -13.30 -2.72
CA ASP A 2 9.27 -14.31 -2.19
C ASP A 2 8.13 -13.63 -1.40
N GLY A 3 7.39 -12.73 -2.05
CA GLY A 3 6.37 -11.89 -1.41
C GLY A 3 6.94 -10.82 -0.48
N ARG A 4 8.25 -10.54 -0.50
CA ARG A 4 8.87 -9.48 0.32
C ARG A 4 8.76 -8.13 -0.35
N ILE A 5 8.34 -7.13 0.43
CA ILE A 5 8.39 -5.73 0.03
C ILE A 5 9.84 -5.25 0.22
N GLN A 6 10.40 -4.59 -0.81
CA GLN A 6 11.74 -3.99 -0.74
C GLN A 6 11.68 -2.48 -0.50
N LEU A 7 10.73 -1.80 -1.13
CA LEU A 7 10.54 -0.36 -1.06
C LEU A 7 9.08 -0.04 -1.44
N VAL A 8 8.46 0.88 -0.73
CA VAL A 8 7.15 1.48 -1.04
C VAL A 8 7.33 3.00 -1.11
N GLY A 9 6.75 3.62 -2.13
CA GLY A 9 6.89 5.05 -2.34
C GLY A 9 6.23 5.52 -3.63
N LYS A 10 5.93 6.81 -3.68
CA LYS A 10 5.23 7.44 -4.83
C LYS A 10 6.14 7.68 -6.04
N VAL A 11 7.45 7.74 -5.82
CA VAL A 11 8.45 8.07 -6.85
C VAL A 11 9.47 6.93 -6.95
N ILE A 12 9.00 5.76 -7.38
CA ILE A 12 9.84 4.58 -7.65
C ILE A 12 9.87 4.36 -9.16
N ARG A 13 11.07 4.33 -9.74
CA ARG A 13 11.25 4.13 -11.19
C ARG A 13 10.89 2.71 -11.61
N ASP A 14 11.39 1.73 -10.86
CA ASP A 14 11.24 0.31 -11.17
C ASP A 14 10.39 -0.34 -10.06
N TYR A 15 9.11 -0.55 -10.34
CA TYR A 15 8.17 -1.22 -9.44
C TYR A 15 7.42 -2.33 -10.19
N ASN A 16 6.90 -3.31 -9.45
CA ASN A 16 6.16 -4.45 -10.01
C ASN A 16 4.82 -4.71 -9.30
N ALA A 17 4.39 -3.80 -8.43
CA ALA A 17 3.13 -3.88 -7.71
C ALA A 17 2.64 -2.47 -7.37
N ILE A 18 1.33 -2.34 -7.16
CA ILE A 18 0.67 -1.13 -6.64
C ILE A 18 0.22 -1.41 -5.21
N ASP A 19 0.46 -0.46 -4.31
CA ASP A 19 -0.06 -0.49 -2.95
C ASP A 19 -1.57 -0.20 -2.98
N THR A 20 -2.38 -1.13 -2.49
CA THR A 20 -3.85 -1.03 -2.48
C THR A 20 -4.39 -0.34 -1.22
N GLY A 21 -3.53 0.10 -0.29
CA GLY A 21 -3.93 0.76 0.95
C GLY A 21 -4.60 -0.17 1.98
N VAL A 22 -4.52 -1.49 1.80
CA VAL A 22 -5.12 -2.49 2.70
C VAL A 22 -4.02 -3.32 3.33
N PHE A 23 -3.97 -3.34 4.66
CA PHE A 23 -2.90 -3.97 5.41
C PHE A 23 -3.45 -4.92 6.48
N LEU A 24 -2.85 -6.11 6.57
CA LEU A 24 -3.02 -7.02 7.70
C LEU A 24 -1.82 -6.85 8.64
N CYS A 25 -2.02 -6.14 9.73
CA CYS A 25 -0.94 -5.72 10.62
C CYS A 25 -0.91 -6.52 11.92
N THR A 26 0.28 -6.63 12.50
CA THR A 26 0.48 -7.02 13.91
C THR A 26 0.98 -5.81 14.69
N PRO A 27 1.01 -5.84 16.05
CA PRO A 27 1.43 -4.69 16.85
C PRO A 27 2.83 -4.13 16.54
N VAL A 28 3.71 -4.91 15.90
CA VAL A 28 5.03 -4.43 15.43
C VAL A 28 4.96 -3.21 14.49
N LEU A 29 3.79 -2.96 13.88
CA LEU A 29 3.55 -1.76 13.10
C LEU A 29 3.77 -0.48 13.93
N PHE A 30 3.42 -0.48 15.22
CA PHE A 30 3.56 0.71 16.05
C PHE A 30 5.03 1.07 16.28
N ASP A 31 5.89 0.09 16.55
CA ASP A 31 7.34 0.30 16.64
C ASP A 31 7.90 0.86 15.33
N ALA A 32 7.41 0.37 14.19
CA ALA A 32 7.84 0.84 12.88
C ALA A 32 7.35 2.26 12.56
N LEU A 33 6.16 2.63 13.02
CA LEU A 33 5.63 3.99 12.94
C LEU A 33 6.50 4.96 13.74
N GLU A 34 6.80 4.62 15.01
CA GLU A 34 7.65 5.45 15.87
C GLU A 34 9.04 5.70 15.24
N GLU A 35 9.66 4.63 14.71
CA GLU A 35 10.94 4.72 14.01
C GLU A 35 10.83 5.56 12.72
N SER A 36 9.80 5.35 11.91
CA SER A 36 9.56 6.14 10.70
C SER A 36 9.38 7.62 11.01
N PHE A 37 8.63 7.93 12.07
CA PHE A 37 8.36 9.29 12.51
C PHE A 37 9.65 9.95 13.03
N ALA A 38 10.49 9.22 13.76
CA ALA A 38 11.81 9.68 14.18
C ALA A 38 12.75 9.99 13.00
N ARG A 39 12.54 9.34 11.84
CA ARG A 39 13.24 9.59 10.57
C ARG A 39 12.59 10.68 9.72
N GLY A 40 11.46 11.26 10.15
CA GLY A 40 10.76 12.36 9.49
C GLY A 40 9.74 11.94 8.43
N ASP A 41 9.38 10.67 8.34
CA ASP A 41 8.30 10.19 7.48
C ASP A 41 7.10 9.75 8.33
N GLU A 42 6.07 10.59 8.37
CA GLU A 42 4.85 10.36 9.15
C GLU A 42 3.80 9.49 8.43
N SER A 43 4.15 8.88 7.30
CA SER A 43 3.24 8.06 6.50
C SER A 43 3.28 6.58 6.88
N ILE A 44 2.19 5.87 6.54
CA ILE A 44 2.18 4.40 6.61
C ILE A 44 3.23 3.80 5.68
N SER A 45 3.48 4.39 4.50
CA SER A 45 4.52 3.94 3.59
C SER A 45 5.92 4.01 4.23
N GLY A 46 6.19 5.04 5.03
CA GLY A 46 7.41 5.16 5.83
C GLY A 46 7.56 3.99 6.81
N ALA A 47 6.52 3.70 7.58
CA ALA A 47 6.51 2.54 8.48
C ALA A 47 6.65 1.20 7.73
N MET A 48 6.05 1.06 6.55
CA MET A 48 6.21 -0.12 5.71
C MET A 48 7.64 -0.27 5.18
N ASN A 49 8.35 0.83 4.90
CA ASN A 49 9.77 0.80 4.55
C ASN A 49 10.64 0.37 5.74
N VAL A 50 10.34 0.87 6.95
CA VAL A 50 11.00 0.37 8.18
C VAL A 50 10.76 -1.12 8.38
N LEU A 51 9.51 -1.60 8.20
CA LEU A 51 9.20 -3.03 8.27
C LEU A 51 9.90 -3.83 7.17
N ALA A 52 10.11 -3.27 5.98
CA ALA A 52 10.85 -3.90 4.90
C ALA A 52 12.34 -4.07 5.27
N GLU A 53 12.96 -3.05 5.86
CA GLU A 53 14.32 -3.11 6.41
C GLU A 53 14.44 -4.19 7.50
N TRP A 54 13.40 -4.38 8.30
CA TRP A 54 13.34 -5.42 9.34
C TRP A 54 12.98 -6.81 8.82
N ASP A 55 12.81 -6.98 7.51
CA ASP A 55 12.34 -8.20 6.86
C ASP A 55 10.96 -8.70 7.35
N LYS A 56 10.09 -7.77 7.74
CA LYS A 56 8.73 -8.02 8.26
C LYS A 56 7.61 -7.57 7.32
N ALA A 57 7.92 -6.82 6.27
CA ALA A 57 6.94 -6.41 5.26
C ALA A 57 6.76 -7.50 4.18
N ARG A 58 5.50 -7.87 3.91
CA ARG A 58 5.12 -8.84 2.88
C ARG A 58 3.95 -8.32 2.04
N SER A 59 3.94 -8.66 0.75
CA SER A 59 2.81 -8.40 -0.14
C SER A 59 1.84 -9.58 -0.17
N PHE A 60 0.58 -9.29 -0.43
CA PHE A 60 -0.45 -10.27 -0.71
C PHE A 60 -1.10 -9.95 -2.05
N ASP A 61 -0.99 -10.87 -3.01
CA ASP A 61 -1.54 -10.67 -4.35
C ASP A 61 -3.06 -10.85 -4.35
N ILE A 62 -3.79 -9.79 -4.71
CA ILE A 62 -5.24 -9.81 -4.85
C ILE A 62 -5.70 -10.45 -6.16
N LYS A 63 -4.76 -10.83 -7.06
CA LYS A 63 -5.00 -11.42 -8.38
C LYS A 63 -5.85 -10.48 -9.25
N ASP A 64 -6.80 -11.04 -9.98
CA ASP A 64 -7.69 -10.32 -10.90
C ASP A 64 -8.85 -9.59 -10.21
N ARG A 65 -8.78 -9.36 -8.90
CA ARG A 65 -9.82 -8.60 -8.18
C ARG A 65 -9.73 -7.12 -8.56
N LEU A 66 -10.89 -6.52 -8.77
CA LEU A 66 -10.98 -5.11 -9.07
C LEU A 66 -10.73 -4.28 -7.80
N TRP A 67 -9.93 -3.24 -7.93
CA TRP A 67 -9.64 -2.27 -6.88
C TRP A 67 -9.55 -0.86 -7.47
N VAL A 68 -10.00 0.12 -6.71
CA VAL A 68 -9.93 1.54 -7.06
C VAL A 68 -9.69 2.36 -5.79
N ASP A 69 -8.69 3.24 -5.84
CA ASP A 69 -8.53 4.32 -4.84
C ASP A 69 -9.43 5.50 -5.25
N VAL A 70 -10.31 5.94 -4.36
CA VAL A 70 -11.29 7.00 -4.64
C VAL A 70 -10.89 8.24 -3.86
N ASP A 71 -9.92 8.97 -4.39
CA ASP A 71 -9.28 10.13 -3.76
C ASP A 71 -9.64 11.47 -4.44
N ASP A 72 -10.16 11.44 -5.66
CA ASP A 72 -10.56 12.61 -6.43
C ASP A 72 -11.90 12.45 -7.19
N PRO A 73 -12.50 13.55 -7.73
CA PRO A 73 -13.77 13.47 -8.45
C PRO A 73 -13.74 12.62 -9.74
N ALA A 74 -12.58 12.43 -10.36
CA ALA A 74 -12.45 11.58 -11.54
C ALA A 74 -12.43 10.10 -11.15
N ALA A 75 -11.73 9.74 -10.08
CA ALA A 75 -11.73 8.42 -9.47
C ALA A 75 -13.13 8.05 -8.95
N PHE A 76 -13.84 8.99 -8.33
CA PHE A 76 -15.24 8.80 -7.90
C PHE A 76 -16.16 8.41 -9.06
N ARG A 77 -16.16 9.19 -10.15
CA ARG A 77 -16.93 8.87 -11.36
C ARG A 77 -16.51 7.55 -12.02
N LYS A 78 -15.25 7.14 -11.86
CA LYS A 78 -14.78 5.84 -12.31
C LYS A 78 -15.38 4.73 -11.46
N GLY A 79 -15.38 4.89 -10.13
CA GLY A 79 -16.03 3.97 -9.19
C GLY A 79 -17.52 3.76 -9.51
N GLU A 80 -18.28 4.85 -9.67
CA GLU A 80 -19.71 4.77 -10.02
C GLU A 80 -19.94 3.96 -11.30
N ARG A 81 -19.19 4.25 -12.37
CA ARG A 81 -19.32 3.51 -13.64
C ARG A 81 -19.01 2.03 -13.51
N LEU A 82 -18.04 1.66 -12.67
CA LEU A 82 -17.69 0.26 -12.47
C LEU A 82 -18.79 -0.48 -11.69
N ILE A 83 -19.42 0.18 -10.71
CA ILE A 83 -20.59 -0.34 -9.98
C ILE A 83 -21.78 -0.50 -10.94
N ASP A 84 -22.09 0.52 -11.76
CA ASP A 84 -23.20 0.48 -12.73
C ASP A 84 -23.03 -0.66 -13.76
N GLN A 85 -21.78 -1.02 -14.08
CA GLN A 85 -21.44 -2.12 -14.97
C GLN A 85 -21.42 -3.49 -14.28
N GLY A 86 -21.61 -3.55 -12.96
CA GLY A 86 -21.53 -4.79 -12.16
C GLY A 86 -20.12 -5.37 -12.09
N LEU A 87 -19.09 -4.55 -12.27
CA LEU A 87 -17.69 -4.94 -12.20
C LEU A 87 -17.10 -4.78 -10.79
N LEU A 88 -17.68 -3.86 -10.00
CA LEU A 88 -17.35 -3.57 -8.61
C LEU A 88 -18.50 -3.97 -7.68
#